data_AF-A0A945VIS7-F1
#
_entry.id   AF-A0A945VIS7-F1
#
_cell.length_a   1.000
_cell.length_b   1.000
_cell.length_c   1.000
_cell.angle_alpha   90.00
_cell.angle_beta   90.00
_cell.angle_gamma   90.00
#
_symmetry.space_group_name_H-M   'P 1'
#
loop_
_entity.id
_entity.type
_entity.pdbx_description
1 polymer ?
#
loop_
_entity_poly.entity_id
_entity_poly.type
_entity_poly.pdbx_seq_one_letter_code
_entity_poly.pdbx_strand_id
1 'polypeptide(L)'
;MKNLVIISMLSSLLICQSNQQSEILSETPLHPVPEEMTFEEYQDMNRRMSIGVGLAFIPIPGMIHRYAGEKSIATKLTYISLGGLVSLVASMSNNIEKKEWRDSDYEILIMNQGLENETRFEKIPLEITGNDSIRYKLNQVYEYVSYSGGAPALGALGLIAIVGSYYYDVYHGLKMIHDKREKVRFKYGKKMKFAFRPSYDVFASKAKLNLDINF
;
A
#
# COMPACT_ATOMS: atom_id res chain seq x y z
N MET A 1 22.37 12.53 44.28
CA MET A 1 22.33 12.00 42.89
C MET A 1 21.48 10.75 42.75
N LYS A 2 21.67 9.70 43.57
CA LYS A 2 20.90 8.44 43.49
C LYS A 2 19.37 8.64 43.53
N ASN A 3 18.87 9.54 44.39
CA ASN A 3 17.43 9.82 44.49
C ASN A 3 16.88 10.57 43.26
N LEU A 4 17.68 11.43 42.62
CA LEU A 4 17.31 12.15 41.40
C LEU A 4 17.18 11.20 40.19
N VAL A 5 18.07 10.21 40.11
CA VAL A 5 18.01 9.17 39.07
C VAL A 5 16.78 8.28 39.24
N ILE A 6 16.44 7.91 40.49
CA ILE A 6 15.25 7.11 40.80
C ILE A 6 13.97 7.90 40.45
N ILE A 7 13.91 9.18 40.80
CA ILE A 7 12.77 10.05 40.44
C ILE A 7 12.65 10.21 38.92
N SER A 8 13.77 10.38 38.21
CA SER A 8 13.79 10.43 36.75
C SER A 8 13.29 9.12 36.13
N MET A 9 13.73 7.96 36.63
CA MET A 9 13.24 6.66 36.15
C MET A 9 11.76 6.46 36.43
N LEU A 10 11.28 6.77 37.65
CA LEU A 10 9.85 6.67 37.97
C LEU A 10 9.00 7.62 37.11
N SER A 11 9.47 8.83 36.85
CA SER A 11 8.76 9.77 35.98
C SER A 11 8.68 9.28 34.52
N SER A 12 9.73 8.65 34.00
CA SER A 12 9.70 8.03 32.67
C SER A 12 8.74 6.83 32.58
N LEU A 13 8.63 6.02 33.64
CA LEU A 13 7.69 4.90 33.74
C LEU A 13 6.23 5.38 33.77
N LEU A 14 5.94 6.49 34.47
CA LEU A 14 4.60 7.09 34.52
C LEU A 14 4.19 7.70 33.17
N ILE A 15 5.12 8.31 32.43
CA ILE A 15 4.88 8.86 31.08
C ILE A 15 4.67 7.74 30.05
N CYS A 16 5.33 6.59 30.23
CA CYS A 16 5.12 5.40 29.38
C CYS A 16 3.76 4.74 29.60
N GLN A 17 3.21 4.73 30.82
CA GLN A 17 1.87 4.16 31.06
C GLN A 17 0.74 5.01 30.46
N SER A 18 0.86 6.35 30.45
CA SER A 18 -0.12 7.22 29.77
C SER A 18 -0.10 7.09 28.24
N ASN A 19 0.98 6.53 27.69
CA ASN A 19 1.14 6.22 26.27
C ASN A 19 1.05 4.70 26.02
N GLN A 20 0.33 3.94 26.85
CA GLN A 20 -0.05 2.58 26.45
C GLN A 20 -0.85 2.66 25.17
N GLN A 21 -0.15 2.36 24.08
CA GLN A 21 -0.64 2.19 22.74
C GLN A 21 -1.91 1.36 22.83
N SER A 22 -3.06 1.98 22.56
CA SER A 22 -4.34 1.29 22.57
C SER A 22 -4.23 0.12 21.60
N GLU A 23 -4.11 -1.08 22.16
CA GLU A 23 -3.95 -2.32 21.42
C GLU A 23 -5.05 -2.37 20.35
N ILE A 24 -4.74 -2.81 19.12
CA ILE A 24 -5.71 -2.79 18.01
C ILE A 24 -7.03 -3.47 18.43
N LEU A 25 -6.92 -4.51 19.26
CA LEU A 25 -8.02 -5.32 19.79
C LEU A 25 -8.55 -4.90 21.17
N SER A 26 -7.97 -3.88 21.81
CA SER A 26 -8.53 -3.35 23.06
C SER A 26 -9.96 -2.84 22.83
N GLU A 27 -10.83 -2.86 23.82
CA GLU A 27 -12.13 -2.21 23.71
C GLU A 27 -12.00 -0.71 24.02
N THR A 28 -12.84 0.14 23.43
CA THR A 28 -12.88 1.56 23.81
C THR A 28 -13.46 1.66 25.22
N PRO A 29 -12.76 2.31 26.18
CA PRO A 29 -13.30 2.49 27.52
C PRO A 29 -14.67 3.15 27.46
N LEU A 30 -15.63 2.62 28.22
CA LEU A 30 -16.94 3.24 28.37
C LEU A 30 -16.75 4.62 29.03
N HIS A 31 -17.17 5.66 28.33
CA HIS A 31 -17.18 7.03 28.81
C HIS A 31 -18.60 7.57 28.71
N PRO A 32 -19.01 8.49 29.60
CA PRO A 32 -20.33 9.09 29.54
C PRO A 32 -20.50 9.80 28.19
N VAL A 33 -21.54 9.42 27.46
CA VAL A 33 -21.91 10.01 26.17
C VAL A 33 -22.87 11.17 26.46
N PRO A 34 -22.59 12.39 25.97
CA PRO A 34 -23.53 13.50 26.09
C PRO A 34 -24.88 13.15 25.47
N GLU A 35 -25.98 13.49 26.14
CA GLU A 35 -27.35 13.18 25.64
C GLU A 35 -27.63 13.78 24.26
N GLU A 36 -27.00 14.90 23.93
CA GLU A 36 -27.12 15.57 22.63
C GLU A 36 -26.26 14.93 21.51
N MET A 37 -25.52 13.85 21.76
CA MET A 37 -24.66 13.21 20.77
C MET A 37 -25.44 12.25 19.88
N THR A 38 -25.34 12.41 18.56
CA THR A 38 -25.95 11.45 17.63
C THR A 38 -25.14 10.17 17.57
N PHE A 39 -25.77 9.07 17.14
CA PHE A 39 -25.10 7.78 17.00
C PHE A 39 -23.93 7.82 15.99
N GLU A 40 -24.07 8.57 14.90
CA GLU A 40 -23.01 8.75 13.91
C GLU A 40 -21.81 9.52 14.50
N GLU A 41 -22.07 10.58 15.26
CA GLU A 41 -21.02 11.34 15.94
C GLU A 41 -20.30 10.49 17.00
N TYR A 42 -21.04 9.66 17.73
CA TYR A 42 -20.47 8.69 18.65
C TYR A 42 -19.56 7.69 17.93
N GLN A 43 -19.99 7.15 16.78
CA GLN A 43 -19.17 6.26 15.97
C GLN A 43 -17.90 6.94 15.46
N ASP A 44 -18.02 8.14 14.90
CA ASP A 44 -16.89 8.90 14.36
C ASP A 44 -15.87 9.27 15.44
N MET A 45 -16.33 9.61 16.65
CA MET A 45 -15.46 9.87 17.80
C MET A 45 -14.69 8.62 18.25
N ASN A 46 -15.34 7.45 18.17
CA ASN A 46 -14.82 6.16 18.64
C ASN A 46 -14.08 5.35 17.58
N ARG A 47 -14.00 5.82 16.34
CA ARG A 47 -13.15 5.20 15.32
C ARG A 47 -11.69 5.29 15.72
N ARG A 48 -11.03 4.14 15.64
CA ARG A 48 -9.64 3.95 16.05
C ARG A 48 -8.76 4.15 14.84
N MET A 49 -7.80 5.07 14.98
CA MET A 49 -6.78 5.27 13.97
C MET A 49 -5.95 4.00 13.74
N SER A 50 -5.69 3.23 14.80
CA SER A 50 -4.95 1.97 14.71
C SER A 50 -5.63 0.92 13.83
N ILE A 51 -6.98 0.85 13.85
CA ILE A 51 -7.74 -0.01 12.92
C ILE A 51 -7.65 0.53 11.50
N GLY A 52 -7.79 1.85 11.31
CA GLY A 52 -7.62 2.47 9.99
C GLY A 52 -6.26 2.17 9.37
N VAL A 53 -5.18 2.30 10.15
CA VAL A 53 -3.81 1.95 9.75
C VAL A 53 -3.67 0.44 9.52
N GLY A 54 -4.29 -0.40 10.36
CA GLY A 54 -4.35 -1.85 10.15
C GLY A 54 -4.99 -2.23 8.81
N LEU A 55 -6.11 -1.57 8.46
CA LEU A 55 -6.80 -1.76 7.18
C LEU A 55 -5.96 -1.29 5.99
N ALA A 56 -5.06 -0.32 6.18
CA ALA A 56 -4.14 0.12 5.13
C ALA A 56 -3.15 -0.96 4.71
N PHE A 57 -2.89 -1.99 5.51
CA PHE A 57 -2.05 -3.12 5.10
C PHE A 57 -2.78 -4.14 4.22
N ILE A 58 -4.11 -4.04 4.12
CA ILE A 58 -4.92 -4.89 3.25
C ILE A 58 -5.00 -4.17 1.89
N PRO A 59 -4.45 -4.73 0.81
CA PRO A 59 -4.36 -4.05 -0.49
C PRO A 59 -5.70 -4.08 -1.26
N ILE A 60 -6.81 -3.74 -0.59
CA ILE A 60 -8.15 -3.67 -1.15
C ILE A 60 -8.61 -2.20 -1.10
N PRO A 61 -8.58 -1.48 -2.23
CA PRO A 61 -8.98 -0.07 -2.24
C PRO A 61 -10.45 0.14 -1.87
N GLY A 62 -10.67 1.13 -1.02
CA GLY A 62 -11.97 1.53 -0.49
C GLY A 62 -12.24 1.04 0.94
N MET A 63 -11.39 0.20 1.51
CA MET A 63 -11.56 -0.32 2.88
C MET A 63 -11.50 0.79 3.93
N ILE A 64 -10.60 1.75 3.77
CA ILE A 64 -10.39 2.80 4.78
C ILE A 64 -11.50 3.83 4.68
N HIS A 65 -11.90 4.26 3.48
CA HIS A 65 -13.09 5.09 3.32
C HIS A 65 -14.36 4.41 3.84
N ARG A 66 -14.50 3.08 3.65
CA ARG A 66 -15.64 2.34 4.20
C ARG A 66 -15.62 2.34 5.72
N TYR A 67 -14.44 2.17 6.32
CA TYR A 67 -14.26 2.31 7.76
C TYR A 67 -14.51 3.75 8.25
N ALA A 68 -14.18 4.76 7.45
CA ALA A 68 -14.49 6.17 7.68
C ALA A 68 -15.98 6.52 7.42
N GLY A 69 -16.84 5.54 7.14
CA GLY A 69 -18.27 5.73 6.89
C GLY A 69 -18.59 6.31 5.50
N GLU A 70 -17.59 6.52 4.66
CA GLU A 70 -17.70 7.06 3.30
C GLU A 70 -17.99 5.94 2.29
N LYS A 71 -19.18 5.32 2.38
CA LYS A 71 -19.56 4.16 1.56
C LYS A 71 -19.53 4.45 0.05
N SER A 72 -19.90 5.67 -0.36
CA SER A 72 -19.96 6.07 -1.77
C SER A 72 -18.56 6.16 -2.38
N ILE A 73 -17.62 6.82 -1.70
CA ILE A 73 -16.22 6.95 -2.13
C ILE A 73 -15.54 5.59 -2.11
N ALA A 74 -15.73 4.81 -1.04
CA ALA A 74 -15.20 3.45 -0.93
C ALA A 74 -15.59 2.60 -2.15
N THR A 75 -16.88 2.62 -2.50
CA THR A 75 -17.41 1.85 -3.62
C THR A 75 -16.82 2.30 -4.96
N LYS A 76 -16.67 3.62 -5.17
CA LYS A 76 -16.01 4.16 -6.37
C LYS A 76 -14.57 3.67 -6.49
N LEU A 77 -13.79 3.71 -5.41
CA LEU A 77 -12.39 3.26 -5.40
C LEU A 77 -12.26 1.76 -5.69
N THR A 78 -13.15 0.94 -5.13
CA THR A 78 -13.22 -0.49 -5.45
C THR A 78 -13.52 -0.73 -6.93
N TYR A 79 -14.48 -0.01 -7.52
CA TYR A 79 -14.79 -0.15 -8.95
C TYR A 79 -13.66 0.31 -9.87
N ILE A 80 -12.96 1.40 -9.52
CA ILE A 80 -11.77 1.85 -10.27
C ILE A 80 -10.69 0.76 -10.25
N SER A 81 -10.48 0.12 -9.10
CA SER A 81 -9.51 -0.98 -8.95
C SER A 81 -9.89 -2.19 -9.80
N LEU A 82 -11.17 -2.59 -9.76
CA LEU A 82 -11.69 -3.68 -10.58
C LEU A 82 -11.56 -3.38 -12.07
N GLY A 83 -11.87 -2.16 -12.49
CA GLY A 83 -11.64 -1.70 -13.87
C GLY A 83 -10.17 -1.76 -14.26
N GLY A 84 -9.27 -1.39 -13.35
CA GLY A 84 -7.83 -1.52 -13.56
C GLY A 84 -7.34 -2.96 -13.71
N LEU A 85 -7.88 -3.89 -12.91
CA LEU A 85 -7.60 -5.32 -13.04
C LEU A 85 -8.08 -5.88 -14.37
N VAL A 86 -9.30 -5.54 -14.78
CA VAL A 86 -9.84 -5.94 -16.09
C VAL A 86 -8.97 -5.38 -17.22
N SER A 87 -8.52 -4.13 -17.10
CA SER A 87 -7.64 -3.49 -18.09
C SER A 87 -6.29 -4.19 -18.20
N LEU A 88 -5.71 -4.64 -17.07
CA LEU A 88 -4.48 -5.43 -17.06
C LEU A 88 -4.64 -6.78 -17.77
N VAL A 89 -5.71 -7.51 -17.45
CA VAL A 89 -6.00 -8.79 -18.11
C VAL A 89 -6.21 -8.59 -19.61
N ALA A 90 -7.00 -7.57 -20.00
CA ALA A 90 -7.24 -7.23 -21.40
C ALA A 90 -5.94 -6.84 -22.13
N SER A 91 -5.02 -6.13 -21.46
CA SER A 91 -3.71 -5.78 -22.00
C SER A 91 -2.88 -7.01 -22.39
N MET A 92 -3.03 -8.12 -21.67
CA MET A 92 -2.30 -9.37 -21.90
C MET A 92 -3.02 -10.31 -22.88
N SER A 93 -4.32 -10.11 -23.10
CA SER A 93 -5.18 -11.02 -23.88
C SER A 93 -4.95 -10.96 -25.39
N ASN A 94 -4.36 -9.89 -25.92
CA ASN A 94 -4.21 -9.65 -27.35
C ASN A 94 -2.77 -9.87 -27.87
N ASN A 95 -2.04 -10.78 -27.23
CA ASN A 95 -0.67 -11.12 -27.60
C ASN A 95 -0.68 -12.11 -28.76
N ILE A 96 0.00 -11.79 -29.86
CA ILE A 96 0.21 -12.71 -30.96
C ILE A 96 1.49 -13.50 -30.66
N GLU A 97 1.34 -14.82 -30.52
CA GLU A 97 2.48 -15.71 -30.46
C GLU A 97 3.15 -15.74 -31.84
N LYS A 98 4.36 -15.19 -31.92
CA LYS A 98 5.22 -15.31 -33.08
C LYS A 98 6.35 -16.25 -32.73
N LYS A 99 6.39 -17.38 -33.42
CA LYS A 99 7.56 -18.25 -33.42
C LYS A 99 8.59 -17.62 -34.35
N GLU A 100 9.67 -17.14 -33.78
CA GLU A 100 10.75 -16.49 -34.50
C GLU A 100 12.01 -17.35 -34.35
N TRP A 101 12.75 -17.48 -35.44
CA TRP A 101 14.07 -18.11 -35.42
C TRP A 101 15.08 -17.07 -34.98
N ARG A 102 16.05 -17.47 -34.17
CA ARG A 102 17.12 -16.57 -33.74
C ARG A 102 17.94 -16.12 -34.95
N ASP A 103 18.16 -14.82 -35.07
CA ASP A 103 19.07 -14.27 -36.08
C ASP A 103 20.50 -14.78 -35.84
N SER A 104 21.18 -15.11 -36.93
CA SER A 104 22.56 -15.61 -36.94
C SER A 104 23.40 -14.75 -37.88
N ASP A 105 24.56 -14.30 -37.41
CA ASP A 105 25.55 -13.58 -38.24
C ASP A 105 26.23 -14.50 -39.28
N TYR A 106 26.05 -15.81 -39.14
CA TYR A 106 26.61 -16.85 -40.00
C TYR A 106 25.55 -17.48 -40.90
N GLU A 107 25.97 -18.02 -42.05
CA GLU A 107 25.08 -18.69 -43.01
C GLU A 107 24.30 -19.83 -42.33
N ILE A 108 22.98 -19.86 -42.53
CA ILE A 108 22.10 -20.85 -41.91
C ILE A 108 21.88 -22.01 -42.87
N LEU A 109 22.19 -23.22 -42.42
CA LEU A 109 21.81 -24.47 -43.06
C LEU A 109 20.42 -24.88 -42.56
N ILE A 110 19.44 -24.92 -43.46
CA ILE A 110 18.07 -25.38 -43.16
C ILE A 110 17.94 -26.83 -43.65
N MET A 111 17.61 -27.74 -42.74
CA MET A 111 17.25 -29.12 -43.06
C MET A 111 15.73 -29.28 -42.94
N ASN A 112 15.14 -30.06 -43.85
CA ASN A 112 13.70 -30.35 -43.90
C ASN A 112 12.82 -29.08 -44.01
N GLN A 113 13.25 -28.12 -44.84
CA GLN A 113 12.54 -26.86 -45.07
C GLN A 113 11.07 -27.11 -45.44
N GLY A 114 10.14 -26.53 -44.68
CA GLY A 114 8.69 -26.64 -44.94
C GLY A 114 8.03 -27.95 -44.48
N LEU A 115 8.75 -28.82 -43.75
CA LEU A 115 8.20 -30.00 -43.07
C LEU A 115 8.12 -29.74 -41.56
N GLU A 116 7.31 -30.51 -40.82
CA GLU A 116 7.11 -30.32 -39.36
C GLU A 116 8.41 -30.42 -38.53
N ASN A 117 9.47 -31.03 -39.07
CA ASN A 117 10.77 -31.20 -38.42
C ASN A 117 11.86 -30.32 -39.07
N GLU A 118 11.53 -29.07 -39.38
CA GLU A 118 12.52 -28.08 -39.84
C GLU A 118 13.57 -27.84 -38.75
N THR A 119 14.84 -28.04 -39.08
CA THR A 119 15.96 -27.76 -38.17
C THR A 119 16.94 -26.83 -38.85
N ARG A 120 17.39 -25.81 -38.12
CA ARG A 120 18.30 -24.79 -38.61
C ARG A 120 19.64 -24.88 -37.89
N PHE A 121 20.74 -24.74 -38.61
CA PHE A 121 22.09 -24.76 -38.06
C PHE A 121 22.91 -23.57 -38.57
N GLU A 122 23.60 -22.87 -37.68
CA GLU A 122 24.56 -21.82 -38.04
C GLU A 122 25.87 -22.46 -38.52
N LYS A 123 26.39 -22.05 -39.68
CA LYS A 123 27.67 -22.49 -40.23
C LYS A 123 28.80 -21.54 -39.82
N ILE A 124 29.50 -21.86 -38.74
CA ILE A 124 30.64 -21.06 -38.28
C ILE A 124 31.93 -21.57 -38.95
N PRO A 125 32.62 -20.78 -39.80
CA PRO A 125 33.85 -21.23 -40.45
C PRO A 125 34.97 -21.37 -39.42
N LEU A 126 35.62 -22.54 -39.36
CA LEU A 126 36.72 -22.83 -38.44
C LEU A 126 38.09 -22.73 -39.13
N GLU A 127 38.22 -23.29 -40.34
CA GLU A 127 39.50 -23.43 -41.01
C GLU A 127 39.30 -23.52 -42.53
N ILE A 128 40.15 -22.82 -43.29
CA ILE A 128 40.20 -22.91 -44.76
C ILE A 128 41.26 -23.96 -45.10
N THR A 129 40.84 -25.11 -45.62
CA THR A 129 41.75 -26.16 -46.08
C THR A 129 42.22 -25.81 -47.50
N GLY A 130 43.52 -26.01 -47.78
CA GLY A 130 44.26 -25.48 -48.95
C GLY A 130 43.85 -25.94 -50.36
N ASN A 131 42.59 -26.27 -50.58
CA ASN A 131 41.95 -26.53 -51.87
C ASN A 131 40.47 -26.05 -51.81
N ASP A 132 40.26 -24.78 -51.47
CA ASP A 132 38.95 -24.08 -51.44
C ASP A 132 37.84 -24.74 -50.59
N SER A 133 38.19 -25.63 -49.67
CA SER A 133 37.24 -26.32 -48.79
C SER A 133 37.29 -25.74 -47.38
N ILE A 134 36.21 -25.06 -46.99
CA ILE A 134 36.06 -24.46 -45.65
C ILE A 134 35.40 -25.48 -44.73
N ARG A 135 36.00 -25.72 -43.56
CA ARG A 135 35.42 -26.55 -42.50
C ARG A 135 34.51 -25.71 -41.64
N TYR A 136 33.27 -26.13 -41.48
CA TYR A 136 32.26 -25.43 -40.67
C TYR A 136 31.97 -26.20 -39.37
N LYS A 137 31.78 -25.46 -38.27
CA LYS A 137 31.08 -25.94 -37.08
C LYS A 137 29.59 -25.62 -37.25
N LEU A 138 28.76 -26.63 -37.08
CA LEU A 138 27.30 -26.48 -37.12
C LEU A 138 26.78 -26.34 -35.69
N ASN A 139 26.17 -25.20 -35.38
CA ASN A 139 25.45 -24.99 -34.12
C ASN A 139 23.94 -24.98 -34.38
N GLN A 140 23.15 -25.74 -33.62
CA GLN A 140 21.70 -25.74 -33.80
C GLN A 140 21.10 -24.40 -33.35
N VAL A 141 20.30 -23.80 -34.23
CA VAL A 141 19.47 -22.63 -33.93
C VAL A 141 18.16 -23.13 -33.35
N TYR A 142 17.80 -22.61 -32.18
CA TYR A 142 16.52 -22.91 -31.55
C TYR A 142 15.49 -21.83 -31.90
N GLU A 143 14.26 -22.28 -32.13
CA GLU A 143 13.10 -21.41 -32.25
C GLU A 143 12.76 -20.83 -30.87
N TYR A 144 12.42 -19.55 -30.81
CA TYR A 144 11.92 -18.93 -29.58
C TYR A 144 10.53 -18.36 -29.83
N VAL A 145 9.71 -18.39 -28.77
CA VAL A 145 8.38 -17.80 -28.81
C VAL A 145 8.51 -16.34 -28.39
N SER A 146 8.32 -15.45 -29.34
CA SER A 146 8.19 -14.01 -29.12
C SER A 146 6.71 -13.68 -28.96
N TYR A 147 6.36 -13.01 -27.88
CA TYR A 147 5.01 -12.44 -27.73
C TYR A 147 5.04 -11.02 -28.29
N SER A 148 4.48 -10.84 -29.49
CA SER A 148 4.34 -9.51 -30.09
C SER A 148 2.86 -9.15 -30.15
N GLY A 149 2.48 -7.97 -29.65
CA GLY A 149 1.07 -7.60 -29.49
C GLY A 149 0.70 -7.45 -28.03
N GLY A 150 -0.54 -7.04 -27.79
CA GLY A 150 -1.01 -6.51 -26.50
C GLY A 150 -1.19 -4.99 -26.52
N ALA A 151 -1.82 -4.47 -25.48
CA ALA A 151 -2.11 -3.04 -25.35
C ALA A 151 -1.38 -2.47 -24.13
N PRO A 152 -0.06 -2.24 -24.18
CA PRO A 152 0.75 -1.85 -23.01
C PRO A 152 0.24 -0.56 -22.36
N ALA A 153 -0.37 0.34 -23.12
CA ALA A 153 -1.05 1.52 -22.60
C ALA A 153 -2.24 1.16 -21.69
N LEU A 154 -3.04 0.15 -22.04
CA LEU A 154 -4.11 -0.36 -21.17
C LEU A 154 -3.51 -0.99 -19.90
N GLY A 155 -2.44 -1.78 -20.02
CA GLY A 155 -1.75 -2.33 -18.85
C GLY A 155 -1.25 -1.24 -17.90
N ALA A 156 -0.63 -0.19 -18.44
CA ALA A 156 -0.17 0.96 -17.66
C ALA A 156 -1.34 1.71 -17.00
N LEU A 157 -2.43 1.97 -17.73
CA LEU A 157 -3.63 2.60 -17.17
C LEU A 157 -4.26 1.74 -16.06
N GLY A 158 -4.28 0.42 -16.24
CA GLY A 158 -4.77 -0.52 -15.24
C GLY A 158 -3.96 -0.50 -13.96
N LEU A 159 -2.62 -0.49 -14.06
CA LEU A 159 -1.74 -0.34 -12.91
C LEU A 159 -1.93 0.99 -12.19
N ILE A 160 -2.01 2.10 -12.94
CA ILE A 160 -2.24 3.43 -12.37
C ILE A 160 -3.58 3.48 -11.64
N ALA A 161 -4.63 2.88 -12.20
CA ALA A 161 -5.95 2.83 -11.56
C ALA A 161 -5.90 2.07 -10.22
N ILE A 162 -5.24 0.91 -10.17
CA ILE A 162 -5.12 0.10 -8.94
C ILE A 162 -4.26 0.81 -7.89
N VAL A 163 -3.04 1.22 -8.26
CA VAL A 163 -2.11 1.85 -7.31
C VAL A 163 -2.62 3.21 -6.86
N GLY A 164 -3.16 4.00 -7.78
CA GLY A 164 -3.71 5.32 -7.49
C GLY A 164 -4.92 5.27 -6.57
N SER A 165 -5.85 4.34 -6.83
CA SER A 165 -7.03 4.17 -5.96
C SER A 165 -6.65 3.66 -4.56
N TYR A 166 -5.69 2.75 -4.46
CA TYR A 166 -5.13 2.30 -3.18
C TYR A 166 -4.50 3.46 -2.40
N TYR A 167 -3.59 4.19 -3.02
CA TYR A 167 -2.89 5.30 -2.37
C TYR A 167 -3.87 6.39 -1.92
N TYR A 168 -4.85 6.72 -2.76
CA TYR A 168 -5.91 7.66 -2.42
C TYR A 168 -6.72 7.16 -1.21
N ASP A 169 -7.15 5.89 -1.19
CA ASP A 169 -7.90 5.32 -0.06
C ASP A 169 -7.11 5.42 1.26
N VAL A 170 -5.82 5.10 1.21
CA VAL A 170 -4.94 5.18 2.39
C VAL A 170 -4.79 6.61 2.88
N TYR A 171 -4.33 7.51 2.03
CA TYR A 171 -4.03 8.87 2.46
C TYR A 171 -5.30 9.64 2.85
N HIS A 172 -6.31 9.67 1.97
CA HIS A 172 -7.54 10.42 2.23
C HIS A 172 -8.44 9.72 3.25
N GLY A 173 -8.49 8.39 3.26
CA GLY A 173 -9.30 7.65 4.21
C GLY A 173 -8.82 7.83 5.65
N LEU A 174 -7.50 7.73 5.89
CA LEU A 174 -6.94 7.96 7.23
C LEU A 174 -7.15 9.40 7.70
N LYS A 175 -6.94 10.37 6.81
CA LYS A 175 -7.24 11.78 7.10
C LYS A 175 -8.71 11.99 7.43
N MET A 176 -9.62 11.36 6.70
CA MET A 176 -11.06 11.47 6.95
C MET A 176 -11.46 10.93 8.32
N ILE A 177 -10.87 9.82 8.75
CA ILE A 177 -11.10 9.27 10.11
C ILE A 177 -10.61 10.28 11.15
N HIS A 178 -9.45 10.88 10.94
CA HIS A 178 -8.90 11.88 11.85
C HIS A 178 -9.80 13.12 11.96
N ASP A 179 -10.14 13.73 10.83
CA ASP A 179 -10.90 14.98 10.75
C ASP A 179 -12.30 14.81 11.35
N LYS A 180 -12.99 13.70 11.06
CA LYS A 180 -14.32 13.40 11.63
C LYS A 180 -14.25 13.26 13.15
N ARG A 181 -13.24 12.54 13.65
CA ARG A 181 -13.02 12.35 15.09
C ARG A 181 -12.69 13.66 15.79
N GLU A 182 -11.83 14.48 15.21
CA GLU A 182 -11.45 15.77 15.76
C GLU A 182 -12.65 16.74 15.77
N LYS A 183 -13.47 16.75 14.73
CA LYS A 183 -14.70 17.55 14.66
C LYS A 183 -15.65 17.26 15.83
N VAL A 184 -15.91 15.99 16.12
CA VAL A 184 -16.78 15.60 17.23
C VAL A 184 -16.14 15.95 18.58
N ARG A 185 -14.84 15.67 18.75
CA ARG A 185 -14.10 16.03 19.97
C ARG A 185 -14.06 17.52 20.21
N PHE A 186 -13.96 18.35 19.17
CA PHE A 186 -14.01 19.79 19.29
C PHE A 186 -15.41 20.28 19.70
N LYS A 187 -16.46 19.73 19.07
CA LYS A 187 -17.86 20.07 19.36
C LYS A 187 -18.22 19.80 20.83
N TYR A 188 -17.88 18.61 21.34
CA TYR A 188 -18.22 18.20 22.72
C TYR A 188 -17.13 18.53 23.75
N GLY A 189 -15.86 18.60 23.35
CA GLY A 189 -14.76 19.03 24.20
C GLY A 189 -14.87 20.50 24.62
N LYS A 190 -15.46 21.37 23.78
CA LYS A 190 -15.84 22.73 24.19
C LYS A 190 -16.90 22.78 25.29
N LYS A 191 -17.77 21.77 25.40
CA LYS A 191 -18.78 21.66 26.47
C LYS A 191 -18.18 21.16 27.78
N MET A 192 -17.04 20.47 27.71
CA MET A 192 -16.30 19.97 28.87
C MET A 192 -15.46 21.11 29.47
N LYS A 193 -16.02 21.84 30.44
CA LYS A 193 -15.33 22.91 31.19
C LYS A 193 -14.30 22.37 32.21
N PHE A 194 -13.55 21.33 31.87
CA PHE A 194 -12.50 20.77 32.72
C PHE A 194 -11.16 21.35 32.29
N ALA A 195 -10.56 22.20 33.11
CA ALA A 195 -9.22 22.73 32.86
C ALA A 195 -8.24 22.12 33.88
N PHE A 196 -7.27 21.33 33.39
CA PHE A 196 -6.13 20.91 34.19
C PHE A 196 -5.02 21.96 34.04
N ARG A 197 -4.77 22.74 35.10
CA ARG A 197 -3.68 23.72 35.12
C ARG A 197 -2.62 23.25 36.13
N PRO A 198 -1.60 22.50 35.70
CA PRO A 198 -0.45 22.26 36.55
C PRO A 198 0.27 23.59 36.77
N SER A 199 0.43 23.99 38.03
CA SER A 199 1.25 25.15 38.41
C SER A 199 2.49 24.64 39.13
N TYR A 200 3.65 25.10 38.68
CA TYR A 200 4.93 24.73 39.26
C TYR A 200 5.58 25.98 39.83
N ASP A 201 5.79 25.99 41.14
CA ASP A 201 6.55 27.04 41.81
C ASP A 201 7.96 26.51 42.09
N VAL A 202 8.90 26.91 41.23
CA VAL A 202 10.31 26.48 41.26
C VAL A 202 10.98 26.90 42.57
N PHE A 203 10.60 28.05 43.13
CA PHE A 203 11.22 28.60 44.33
C PHE A 203 10.68 27.96 45.62
N ALA A 204 9.43 27.48 45.60
CA ALA A 204 8.81 26.79 46.72
C ALA A 204 9.00 25.26 46.70
N SER A 205 9.62 24.69 45.66
CA SER A 205 9.72 23.22 45.44
C SER A 205 8.36 22.51 45.56
N LYS A 206 7.27 23.16 45.14
CA LYS A 206 5.91 22.64 45.24
C LYS A 206 5.31 22.53 43.84
N ALA A 207 4.92 21.31 43.49
CA ALA A 207 4.03 21.06 42.36
C ALA A 207 2.58 21.06 42.87
N LYS A 208 1.72 21.89 42.28
CA LYS A 208 0.27 21.90 42.56
C LYS A 208 -0.49 21.48 41.31
N LEU A 209 -1.35 20.48 41.47
CA LEU A 209 -2.36 20.10 40.48
C LEU A 209 -3.67 20.76 40.89
N ASN A 210 -4.10 21.79 40.15
CA ASN A 210 -5.41 22.38 40.31
C ASN A 210 -6.36 21.78 39.26
N LEU A 211 -7.48 21.28 39.73
CA LEU A 211 -8.54 20.69 38.93
C LEU A 211 -9.75 21.62 39.04
N ASP A 212 -9.94 22.47 38.04
CA ASP A 212 -11.12 23.34 37.98
C ASP A 212 -12.24 22.60 37.25
N ILE A 213 -13.28 22.26 38.01
CA ILE A 213 -14.55 21.75 37.50
C ILE A 213 -15.53 22.92 37.53
N ASN A 214 -15.76 23.54 36.37
CA ASN A 214 -16.80 24.55 36.27
C ASN A 214 -18.08 23.89 35.79
N PHE A 215 -19.13 23.93 36.62
CA PHE A 215 -20.49 23.54 36.24
C PHE A 215 -21.13 24.67 35.43
#